data_AF-A0A955YT66-F1
#
_entry.id   AF-A0A955YT66-F1
#
_cell.length_a   1.000
_cell.length_b   1.000
_cell.length_c   1.000
_cell.angle_alpha   90.00
_cell.angle_beta   90.00
_cell.angle_gamma   90.00
#
_symmetry.space_group_name_H-M   'P 1'
#
loop_
_entity.id
_entity.type
_entity.pdbx_description
1 polymer ?
#
loop_
_entity_poly.entity_id
_entity_poly.type
_entity_poly.pdbx_seq_one_letter_code
_entity_poly.pdbx_strand_id
1 'polypeptide(L)'
;MTIGKAIPHESAVEHVTGRALYTDDLVGRFGRVLHAWPVQAFEAHAKVTAIDTRAAAAMPGVVTILGAADVPGDGNTGAATLDEPMFPEEVEFWGQPVA
;
A
#
# COMPACT_ATOMS: atom_id res chain seq x y z
N MET A 1 -32.08 27.48 3.02
CA MET A 1 -32.02 26.99 1.62
C MET A 1 -30.70 27.42 1.00
N THR A 2 -29.85 26.48 0.61
CA THR A 2 -28.47 26.71 0.11
C THR A 2 -28.23 26.20 -1.30
N ILE A 3 -29.18 25.46 -1.88
CA ILE A 3 -29.13 24.98 -3.25
C ILE A 3 -29.02 26.18 -4.21
N GLY A 4 -28.07 26.11 -5.14
CA GLY A 4 -27.83 27.13 -6.17
C GLY A 4 -26.96 28.32 -5.72
N LYS A 5 -26.46 28.34 -4.47
CA LYS A 5 -25.53 29.38 -4.02
C LYS A 5 -24.08 28.99 -4.30
N ALA A 6 -23.25 29.97 -4.66
CA ALA A 6 -21.80 29.81 -4.78
C ALA A 6 -21.15 29.79 -3.39
N ILE A 7 -21.14 28.62 -2.76
CA ILE A 7 -20.53 28.40 -1.44
C ILE A 7 -19.13 27.81 -1.65
N PRO A 8 -18.08 28.34 -0.98
CA PRO A 8 -16.75 27.74 -1.04
C PRO A 8 -16.74 26.30 -0.49
N HIS A 9 -15.80 25.49 -0.97
CA HIS A 9 -15.52 24.15 -0.43
C HIS A 9 -15.30 24.22 1.09
N GLU A 10 -15.78 23.23 1.84
CA GLU A 10 -15.71 23.20 3.31
C GLU A 10 -14.26 23.29 3.82
N SER A 11 -13.33 22.64 3.13
CA SER A 11 -11.88 22.69 3.42
C SER A 11 -11.12 23.82 2.71
N ALA A 12 -11.79 24.79 2.06
CA ALA A 12 -11.10 25.80 1.23
C ALA A 12 -10.01 26.57 2.00
N VAL A 13 -10.28 26.99 3.24
CA VAL A 13 -9.31 27.68 4.09
C VAL A 13 -8.16 26.74 4.48
N GLU A 14 -8.46 25.50 4.82
CA GLU A 14 -7.45 24.51 5.22
C GLU A 14 -6.52 24.16 4.05
N HIS A 15 -7.03 24.08 2.83
CA HIS A 15 -6.22 23.88 1.62
C HIS A 15 -5.25 25.05 1.40
N VAL A 16 -5.75 26.30 1.43
CA VAL A 16 -4.90 27.47 1.12
C VAL A 16 -3.96 27.85 2.25
N THR A 17 -4.16 27.31 3.45
CA THR A 17 -3.27 27.50 4.60
C THR A 17 -2.32 26.33 4.85
N GLY A 18 -2.45 25.23 4.08
CA GLY A 18 -1.66 24.01 4.29
C GLY A 18 -1.99 23.28 5.59
N ARG A 19 -3.20 23.48 6.13
CA ARG A 19 -3.66 22.86 7.38
C ARG A 19 -4.57 21.65 7.15
N ALA A 20 -5.06 21.47 5.92
CA ALA A 20 -5.75 20.25 5.53
C ALA A 20 -4.78 19.08 5.68
N LEU A 21 -5.20 18.06 6.42
CA LEU A 21 -4.38 16.89 6.69
C LEU A 21 -4.71 15.78 5.69
N TYR A 22 -3.68 15.27 5.05
CA TYR A 22 -3.71 14.05 4.24
C TYR A 22 -3.03 12.91 5.00
N THR A 23 -3.10 11.70 4.46
CA THR A 23 -2.67 10.48 5.17
C THR A 23 -1.26 10.57 5.73
N ASP A 24 -0.30 11.10 4.96
CA ASP A 24 1.10 11.19 5.37
C ASP A 24 1.36 12.29 6.43
N ASP A 25 0.53 13.35 6.46
CA ASP A 25 0.62 14.42 7.47
C ASP A 25 0.27 13.92 8.89
N LEU A 26 -0.35 12.75 8.99
CA LEU A 26 -0.76 12.15 10.25
C LEU A 26 0.39 11.36 10.92
N VAL A 27 1.46 11.02 10.21
CA VAL A 27 2.55 10.14 10.72
C VAL A 27 3.13 10.68 12.03
N GLY A 28 3.37 11.99 12.13
CA GLY A 28 3.93 12.63 13.33
C GLY A 28 3.01 12.63 14.56
N ARG A 29 1.75 12.18 14.43
CA ARG A 29 0.76 12.12 15.52
C ARG A 29 0.72 10.76 16.21
N PHE A 30 1.40 9.75 15.66
CA PHE A 30 1.43 8.40 16.19
C PHE A 30 2.85 8.03 16.63
N GLY A 31 2.96 7.27 17.73
CA GLY A 31 4.23 6.69 18.16
C GLY A 31 4.49 5.35 17.47
N ARG A 32 5.77 5.04 17.20
CA ARG A 32 6.22 3.73 16.68
C ARG A 32 5.61 3.35 15.32
N VAL A 33 5.41 4.33 14.45
CA VAL A 33 4.99 4.09 13.06
C VAL A 33 6.10 3.37 12.29
N LEU A 34 5.73 2.37 11.50
CA LEU A 34 6.61 1.69 10.57
C LEU A 34 6.28 2.13 9.14
N HIS A 35 7.28 2.07 8.26
CA HIS A 35 7.09 2.26 6.83
C HIS A 35 7.06 0.90 6.13
N ALA A 36 6.18 0.74 5.17
CA ALA A 36 6.07 -0.45 4.34
C ALA A 36 6.34 -0.09 2.88
N TRP A 37 6.94 -1.01 2.14
CA TRP A 37 7.22 -0.83 0.72
C TRP A 37 7.01 -2.17 0.01
N PRO A 38 6.17 -2.24 -1.03
CA PRO A 38 5.97 -3.48 -1.77
C PRO A 38 7.22 -3.84 -2.59
N VAL A 39 7.63 -5.10 -2.51
CA VAL A 39 8.59 -5.68 -3.43
C VAL A 39 7.85 -6.05 -4.71
N GLN A 40 8.28 -5.48 -5.83
CA GLN A 40 7.60 -5.63 -7.11
C GLN A 40 8.34 -6.58 -8.04
N ALA A 41 7.59 -7.35 -8.83
CA ALA A 41 8.14 -8.13 -9.92
C ALA A 41 8.60 -7.23 -11.08
N PHE A 42 9.74 -7.56 -11.67
CA PHE A 42 10.25 -6.87 -12.88
C PHE A 42 9.84 -7.56 -14.18
N GLU A 43 9.19 -8.71 -14.05
CA GLU A 43 8.78 -9.56 -15.16
C GLU A 43 7.31 -9.28 -15.45
N ALA A 44 6.94 -9.17 -16.72
CA ALA A 44 5.54 -8.96 -17.08
C ALA A 44 4.68 -10.22 -16.91
N HIS A 45 5.27 -11.42 -17.05
CA HIS A 45 4.57 -12.68 -16.84
C HIS A 45 5.57 -13.76 -16.45
N ALA A 46 5.49 -14.29 -15.22
CA ALA A 46 6.40 -15.33 -14.74
C ALA A 46 5.86 -16.04 -13.49
N LYS A 47 6.27 -17.30 -13.30
CA LYS A 47 6.01 -18.01 -12.03
C LYS A 47 7.02 -17.62 -10.96
N VAL A 48 6.54 -17.26 -9.76
CA VAL A 48 7.37 -17.03 -8.58
C VAL A 48 7.77 -18.39 -8.01
N THR A 49 9.03 -18.78 -8.20
CA THR A 49 9.55 -20.08 -7.72
C THR A 49 10.13 -19.99 -6.32
N ALA A 50 10.74 -18.84 -5.97
CA ALA A 50 11.28 -18.56 -4.65
C ALA A 50 11.48 -17.05 -4.47
N ILE A 51 11.41 -16.59 -3.21
CA ILE A 51 11.82 -15.25 -2.79
C ILE A 51 12.81 -15.41 -1.63
N ASP A 52 14.05 -14.97 -1.83
CA ASP A 52 15.08 -15.02 -0.78
C ASP A 52 15.13 -13.70 -0.01
N THR A 53 14.61 -13.72 1.21
CA THR A 53 14.48 -12.54 2.07
C THR A 53 15.65 -12.35 3.04
N ARG A 54 16.63 -13.27 3.08
CA ARG A 54 17.66 -13.33 4.13
C ARG A 54 18.50 -12.07 4.23
N ALA A 55 18.93 -11.53 3.08
CA ALA A 55 19.74 -10.32 3.06
C ALA A 55 18.96 -9.10 3.55
N ALA A 56 17.70 -8.96 3.10
CA ALA A 56 16.83 -7.86 3.53
C ALA A 56 16.48 -7.96 5.02
N ALA A 57 16.21 -9.17 5.54
CA ALA A 57 15.92 -9.38 6.97
C ALA A 57 17.10 -9.04 7.88
N ALA A 58 18.34 -9.11 7.37
CA ALA A 58 19.54 -8.74 8.10
C ALA A 58 19.85 -7.23 8.05
N MET A 59 19.10 -6.43 7.27
CA MET A 59 19.35 -5.00 7.15
C MET A 59 18.92 -4.22 8.41
N PRO A 60 19.76 -3.30 8.92
CA PRO A 60 19.38 -2.44 10.04
C PRO A 60 18.09 -1.66 9.73
N GLY A 61 17.13 -1.71 10.65
CA GLY A 61 15.87 -0.98 10.55
C GLY A 61 14.72 -1.75 9.88
N VAL A 62 14.99 -2.91 9.25
CA VAL A 62 13.92 -3.81 8.78
C VAL A 62 13.29 -4.49 9.99
N VAL A 63 11.98 -4.30 10.15
CA VAL A 63 11.21 -4.92 11.25
C VAL A 63 10.67 -6.29 10.85
N THR A 64 10.14 -6.41 9.63
CA THR A 64 9.60 -7.65 9.09
C THR A 64 9.57 -7.58 7.57
N ILE A 65 9.44 -8.75 6.93
CA ILE A 65 9.13 -8.92 5.51
C ILE A 65 7.91 -9.81 5.46
N LEU A 66 6.92 -9.44 4.65
CA LEU A 66 5.65 -10.15 4.56
C LEU A 66 5.58 -10.84 3.20
N GLY A 67 4.96 -12.01 3.13
CA GLY A 67 4.65 -12.67 1.87
C GLY A 67 3.32 -13.39 1.93
N ALA A 68 3.03 -14.23 0.93
CA ALA A 68 1.78 -14.97 0.82
C ALA A 68 1.40 -15.75 2.09
N ALA A 69 2.39 -16.31 2.80
CA ALA A 69 2.17 -17.09 4.02
C ALA A 69 1.76 -16.25 5.25
N ASP A 70 2.01 -14.93 5.23
CA ASP A 70 1.72 -14.02 6.35
C ASP A 70 0.33 -13.39 6.25
N VAL A 71 -0.39 -13.66 5.16
CA VAL A 71 -1.68 -13.06 4.85
C VAL A 71 -2.79 -13.72 5.67
N PRO A 72 -3.54 -12.97 6.49
CA PRO A 72 -4.74 -13.50 7.11
C PRO A 72 -5.86 -13.65 6.07
N GLY A 73 -6.60 -14.76 6.11
CA GLY A 73 -7.73 -15.00 5.23
C GLY A 73 -7.32 -15.45 3.83
N ASP A 74 -8.10 -15.06 2.81
CA ASP A 74 -8.01 -15.63 1.46
C ASP A 74 -6.92 -14.98 0.57
N GLY A 75 -6.32 -13.87 1.02
CA GLY A 75 -5.23 -13.19 0.32
C GLY A 75 -5.56 -12.60 -1.04
N ASN A 76 -6.79 -12.10 -1.19
CA ASN A 76 -7.28 -11.43 -2.39
C ASN A 76 -7.68 -9.97 -2.09
N THR A 77 -7.36 -9.06 -3.02
CA THR A 77 -7.64 -7.61 -2.91
C THR A 77 -8.73 -7.12 -3.87
N GLY A 78 -9.26 -7.99 -4.71
CA GLY A 78 -10.19 -7.61 -5.77
C GLY A 78 -11.52 -7.14 -5.22
N ALA A 79 -11.92 -5.91 -5.59
CA ALA A 79 -13.11 -5.28 -5.04
C ALA A 79 -14.42 -5.80 -5.64
N ALA A 80 -14.39 -6.24 -6.90
CA ALA A 80 -15.57 -6.69 -7.65
C ALA A 80 -15.55 -8.20 -7.95
N THR A 81 -14.36 -8.75 -8.18
CA THR A 81 -14.12 -10.17 -8.45
C THR A 81 -12.94 -10.60 -7.59
N LEU A 82 -12.95 -11.85 -7.13
CA LEU A 82 -11.87 -12.40 -6.30
C LEU A 82 -10.74 -12.96 -7.19
N ASP A 83 -10.18 -12.11 -8.03
CA ASP A 83 -9.15 -12.43 -9.03
C ASP A 83 -7.85 -11.64 -8.87
N GLU A 84 -7.75 -10.77 -7.86
CA GLU A 84 -6.53 -10.00 -7.58
C GLU A 84 -5.80 -10.56 -6.35
N PRO A 85 -4.84 -11.49 -6.50
CA PRO A 85 -4.05 -11.97 -5.37
C PRO A 85 -3.15 -10.86 -4.82
N MET A 86 -3.07 -10.75 -3.48
CA MET A 86 -2.20 -9.77 -2.83
C MET A 86 -0.71 -10.10 -3.06
N PHE A 87 -0.35 -11.38 -3.01
CA PHE A 87 0.98 -11.90 -3.34
C PHE A 87 0.80 -13.12 -4.26
N PRO A 88 1.06 -13.00 -5.57
CA PRO A 88 0.74 -14.03 -6.55
C PRO A 88 1.79 -15.16 -6.59
N GLU A 89 1.34 -16.38 -6.95
CA GLU A 89 2.25 -17.45 -7.38
C GLU A 89 2.72 -17.26 -8.83
N GLU A 90 1.93 -16.57 -9.65
CA GLU A 90 2.23 -16.22 -11.03
C GLU A 90 1.99 -14.73 -11.24
N VAL A 91 3.06 -14.02 -11.60
CA VAL A 91 3.03 -12.60 -11.94
C VAL A 91 2.37 -12.46 -13.30
N GLU A 92 1.45 -11.51 -13.45
CA GLU A 92 0.69 -11.24 -14.67
C GLU A 92 0.94 -9.83 -15.25
N PHE A 93 1.67 -8.98 -14.52
CA PHE A 93 2.10 -7.67 -15.03
C PHE A 93 3.37 -7.15 -14.36
N TRP A 94 4.06 -6.24 -15.06
CA TRP A 94 5.24 -5.55 -14.55
C TRP A 94 4.87 -4.69 -13.34
N GLY A 95 5.57 -4.86 -12.23
CA GLY A 95 5.30 -4.11 -11.01
C GLY A 95 4.33 -4.78 -10.05
N GLN A 96 3.85 -6.00 -10.34
CA GLN A 96 2.95 -6.70 -9.42
C GLN A 96 3.66 -7.00 -8.08
N PRO A 97 3.05 -6.68 -6.92
CA PRO A 97 3.66 -6.94 -5.62
C PRO A 97 3.82 -8.44 -5.35
N VAL A 98 4.96 -8.83 -4.77
CA VAL A 98 5.28 -10.24 -4.43
C VAL A 98 5.70 -10.44 -2.96
N ALA A 99 6.04 -9.36 -2.25
CA ALA A 99 6.35 -9.32 -0.81
C ALA A 99 6.23 -7.87 -0.28
#